data_AF-A0A2D5ZPE2-F1
#
_entry.id   AF-A0A2D5ZPE2-F1
#
_cell.length_a   1.000
_cell.length_b   1.000
_cell.length_c   1.000
_cell.angle_alpha   90.00
_cell.angle_beta   90.00
_cell.angle_gamma   90.00
#
_symmetry.space_group_name_H-M   'P 1'
#
loop_
_entity.id
_entity.type
_entity.pdbx_description
1 polymer ?
#
loop_
_entity_poly.entity_id
_entity_poly.type
_entity_poly.pdbx_seq_one_letter_code
_entity_poly.pdbx_strand_id
1 'polypeptide(L)'
;MKRAEPDIMKRRSGGISRRGFLACAGALGAFAALSSKGCAADYDYSPLIALWRRRQALEARHLKLLRFTLSPNQISAGTILKLGLRDQGGEDWIFKVGPVACCGARTVYELGTLFGWETPEIHHTSVVVNGKSVRGTLQRLVPDAQRIVGFVKQTRRGIDRLTPRAWRDLLESQLFGWISVNHHLHIMQFIGTMSAGRVARVQRIDNTVEWYLVGHDRLDESFMTPILAVRMEHHLLGYGWMWDLFRRGLTQLPLAEVYALACFIAAAPDEIYAERFARGIDNDFDRFANVSTKVLRELVPDLVEAFDTAAFVPTMVARKKELPEAIAALFETELAKLGQRAGFHDGPSPHEIGERIGHGLEERIAELDARLGRLDPGPPPQQSINAVTSVEAYGIISQVLASSNIPKSARKQRELFSEAIASLVDLAQHAHNPLETRGIEHAVAHLEGLIEKPLSEVEARVQVCCHNAIFPVLPGSS
;
A
#
# COMPACT_ATOMS: atom_id res chain seq x y z
N MET A 1 -14.11 -58.30 -4.83
CA MET A 1 -14.27 -56.99 -4.16
C MET A 1 -13.20 -56.04 -4.70
N LYS A 2 -13.57 -55.15 -5.65
CA LYS A 2 -12.70 -54.09 -6.16
C LYS A 2 -13.09 -52.79 -5.46
N ARG A 3 -12.14 -52.11 -4.82
CA ARG A 3 -12.34 -50.79 -4.19
C ARG A 3 -12.38 -49.72 -5.28
N ALA A 4 -13.39 -48.87 -5.23
CA ALA A 4 -13.51 -47.68 -6.07
C ALA A 4 -12.63 -46.55 -5.51
N GLU A 5 -11.87 -45.89 -6.36
CA GLU A 5 -11.17 -44.63 -6.08
C GLU A 5 -12.16 -43.45 -6.13
N PRO A 6 -11.98 -42.41 -5.31
CA PRO A 6 -12.83 -41.22 -5.38
C PRO A 6 -12.36 -40.26 -6.47
N ASP A 7 -13.32 -39.89 -7.32
CA ASP A 7 -13.22 -38.95 -8.42
C ASP A 7 -12.96 -37.52 -7.92
N ILE A 8 -11.82 -36.93 -8.31
CA ILE A 8 -11.44 -35.55 -7.96
C ILE A 8 -12.19 -34.61 -8.91
N MET A 9 -13.34 -34.08 -8.44
CA MET A 9 -14.04 -32.99 -9.10
C MET A 9 -13.15 -31.74 -9.18
N LYS A 10 -12.58 -31.48 -10.37
CA LYS A 10 -12.07 -30.15 -10.74
C LYS A 10 -13.24 -29.16 -10.80
N ARG A 11 -13.39 -28.34 -9.76
CA ARG A 11 -14.22 -27.12 -9.82
C ARG A 11 -13.65 -26.19 -10.89
N ARG A 12 -14.33 -26.08 -12.04
CA ARG A 12 -14.13 -24.98 -12.99
C ARG A 12 -14.75 -23.72 -12.37
N SER A 13 -13.93 -22.79 -11.90
CA SER A 13 -14.39 -21.43 -11.64
C SER A 13 -14.84 -20.82 -12.97
N GLY A 14 -16.12 -20.44 -13.05
CA GLY A 14 -16.66 -19.72 -14.20
C GLY A 14 -16.12 -18.29 -14.21
N GLY A 15 -14.89 -18.12 -14.70
CA GLY A 15 -14.32 -16.80 -14.91
C GLY A 15 -15.04 -16.08 -16.05
N ILE A 16 -15.54 -14.88 -15.79
CA ILE A 16 -16.01 -13.96 -16.83
C ILE A 16 -14.78 -13.62 -17.69
N SER A 17 -14.85 -13.86 -19.01
CA SER A 17 -13.74 -13.49 -19.89
C SER A 17 -13.48 -11.99 -19.82
N ARG A 18 -12.20 -11.57 -19.93
CA ARG A 18 -11.78 -10.15 -19.96
C ARG A 18 -12.62 -9.28 -20.92
N ARG A 19 -13.13 -9.85 -22.01
CA ARG A 19 -14.02 -9.16 -22.97
C ARG A 19 -15.44 -8.98 -22.43
N GLY A 20 -16.01 -9.96 -21.74
CA GLY A 20 -17.32 -9.83 -21.09
C GLY A 20 -17.31 -8.84 -19.93
N PHE A 21 -16.19 -8.78 -19.20
CA PHE A 21 -15.97 -7.82 -18.11
C PHE A 21 -15.92 -6.37 -18.61
N LEU A 22 -15.15 -6.09 -19.68
CA LEU A 22 -15.09 -4.76 -20.29
C LEU A 22 -16.41 -4.34 -20.92
N ALA A 23 -17.19 -5.28 -21.46
CA ALA A 23 -18.52 -5.00 -22.01
C ALA A 23 -19.53 -4.59 -20.92
N CYS A 24 -19.50 -5.22 -19.73
CA CYS A 24 -20.35 -4.81 -18.60
C CYS A 24 -19.93 -3.45 -18.03
N ALA A 25 -18.63 -3.17 -17.93
CA ALA A 25 -18.13 -1.86 -17.52
C ALA A 25 -18.54 -0.75 -18.50
N GLY A 26 -18.41 -1.00 -19.81
CA GLY A 26 -18.86 -0.06 -20.85
C GLY A 26 -20.38 0.15 -20.90
N ALA A 27 -21.18 -0.89 -20.64
CA ALA A 27 -22.64 -0.78 -20.57
C ALA A 27 -23.12 0.05 -19.36
N LEU A 28 -22.44 -0.06 -18.21
CA LEU A 28 -22.66 0.82 -17.04
C LEU A 28 -22.12 2.24 -17.28
N GLY A 29 -21.08 2.39 -18.10
CA GLY A 29 -20.57 3.69 -18.58
C GLY A 29 -21.61 4.45 -19.40
N ALA A 30 -22.33 3.77 -20.30
CA ALA A 30 -23.37 4.39 -21.13
C ALA A 30 -24.60 4.86 -20.33
N PHE A 31 -24.95 4.19 -19.22
CA PHE A 31 -26.10 4.57 -18.39
C PHE A 31 -25.79 5.72 -17.42
N ALA A 32 -24.54 5.88 -16.99
CA ALA A 32 -24.10 6.96 -16.10
C ALA A 32 -23.75 8.27 -16.84
N ALA A 33 -23.44 8.21 -18.14
CA ALA A 33 -23.23 9.40 -18.97
C ALA A 33 -24.49 10.30 -19.07
N LEU A 34 -25.67 9.77 -18.73
CA LEU A 34 -26.93 10.51 -18.70
C LEU A 34 -27.18 11.27 -17.37
N SER A 35 -26.37 11.07 -16.33
CA SER A 35 -26.55 11.72 -15.01
C SER A 35 -25.50 12.76 -14.64
N SER A 36 -24.37 12.89 -15.35
CA SER A 36 -23.32 13.87 -15.06
C SER A 36 -23.39 15.10 -15.97
N LYS A 37 -24.51 15.82 -15.97
CA LYS A 37 -24.56 17.16 -16.60
C LYS A 37 -23.76 18.15 -15.74
N GLY A 38 -22.49 18.34 -16.06
CA GLY A 38 -21.71 19.51 -15.61
C GLY A 38 -20.31 19.23 -15.02
N CYS A 39 -19.92 17.98 -14.79
CA CYS A 39 -18.61 17.67 -14.21
C CYS A 39 -17.65 17.14 -15.28
N ALA A 40 -16.68 17.97 -15.68
CA ALA A 40 -15.44 17.61 -16.40
C ALA A 40 -15.54 16.76 -17.69
N ALA A 41 -16.74 16.61 -18.29
CA ALA A 41 -16.98 15.78 -19.47
C ALA A 41 -16.22 16.23 -20.74
N ASP A 42 -15.58 17.41 -20.71
CA ASP A 42 -14.96 18.06 -21.88
C ASP A 42 -13.43 17.91 -21.94
N TYR A 43 -12.78 17.21 -20.98
CA TYR A 43 -11.33 16.98 -21.04
C TYR A 43 -10.98 15.71 -21.84
N ASP A 44 -10.09 15.82 -22.82
CA ASP A 44 -9.52 14.65 -23.50
C ASP A 44 -8.46 13.98 -22.64
N TYR A 45 -8.79 12.83 -22.04
CA TYR A 45 -7.86 12.07 -21.21
C TYR A 45 -6.80 11.31 -22.02
N SER A 46 -6.96 11.18 -23.35
CA SER A 46 -6.10 10.32 -24.18
C SER A 46 -4.61 10.66 -24.08
N PRO A 47 -4.18 11.94 -24.13
CA PRO A 47 -2.77 12.32 -23.95
C PRO A 47 -2.25 11.96 -22.55
N LEU A 48 -3.06 12.20 -21.52
CA LEU A 48 -2.69 11.92 -20.13
C LEU A 48 -2.47 10.42 -19.90
N ILE A 49 -3.36 9.59 -20.43
CA ILE A 49 -3.28 8.13 -20.36
C ILE A 49 -2.04 7.63 -21.10
N ALA A 50 -1.71 8.23 -22.25
CA ALA A 50 -0.51 7.88 -23.01
C ALA A 50 0.78 8.19 -22.23
N LEU A 51 0.87 9.37 -21.61
CA LEU A 51 1.98 9.74 -20.72
C LEU A 51 2.09 8.78 -19.54
N TRP A 52 0.99 8.50 -18.86
CA TRP A 52 0.97 7.57 -17.73
C TRP A 52 1.42 6.16 -18.12
N ARG A 53 0.95 5.62 -19.26
CA ARG A 53 1.41 4.30 -19.77
C ARG A 53 2.89 4.32 -20.14
N ARG A 54 3.37 5.41 -20.76
CA ARG A 54 4.80 5.58 -21.09
C ARG A 54 5.65 5.59 -19.81
N ARG A 55 5.24 6.35 -18.79
CA ARG A 55 5.89 6.35 -17.47
C ARG A 55 5.97 4.92 -16.90
N GLN A 56 4.86 4.18 -16.85
CA GLN A 56 4.85 2.80 -16.34
C GLN A 56 5.82 1.88 -17.10
N ALA A 57 5.88 2.02 -18.44
CA ALA A 57 6.80 1.24 -19.26
C ALA A 57 8.27 1.58 -18.99
N LEU A 58 8.58 2.87 -18.81
CA LEU A 58 9.93 3.33 -18.47
C LEU A 58 10.36 2.87 -17.07
N GLU A 59 9.48 2.95 -16.07
CA GLU A 59 9.77 2.45 -14.73
C GLU A 59 10.03 0.93 -14.74
N ALA A 60 9.21 0.17 -15.46
CA ALA A 60 9.41 -1.27 -15.62
C ALA A 60 10.72 -1.61 -16.34
N ARG A 61 11.11 -0.82 -17.35
CA ARG A 61 12.40 -0.97 -18.04
C ARG A 61 13.56 -0.63 -17.12
N HIS A 62 13.46 0.48 -16.39
CA HIS A 62 14.46 0.94 -15.44
C HIS A 62 14.72 -0.11 -14.36
N LEU A 63 13.66 -0.63 -13.73
CA LEU A 63 13.76 -1.67 -12.71
C LEU A 63 14.50 -2.92 -13.20
N LYS A 64 14.27 -3.36 -14.45
CA LYS A 64 14.95 -4.53 -15.04
C LYS A 64 16.46 -4.36 -15.20
N LEU A 65 16.93 -3.11 -15.26
CA LEU A 65 18.35 -2.78 -15.40
C LEU A 65 19.00 -2.45 -14.04
N LEU A 66 18.21 -2.34 -12.97
CA LEU A 66 18.74 -2.09 -11.64
C LEU A 66 19.44 -3.34 -11.08
N ARG A 67 20.58 -3.10 -10.42
CA ARG A 67 21.31 -4.07 -9.60
C ARG A 67 21.15 -3.65 -8.16
N PHE A 68 20.90 -4.61 -7.29
CA PHE A 68 20.68 -4.34 -5.88
C PHE A 68 21.75 -5.00 -5.02
N THR A 69 22.25 -4.27 -4.05
CA THR A 69 23.00 -4.81 -2.90
C THR A 69 22.18 -4.58 -1.62
N LEU A 70 22.63 -5.13 -0.49
CA LEU A 70 22.08 -4.70 0.79
C LEU A 70 22.37 -3.22 1.03
N SER A 71 21.36 -2.49 1.46
CA SER A 71 21.54 -1.12 1.96
C SER A 71 22.21 -1.16 3.34
N PRO A 72 23.05 -0.18 3.69
CA PRO A 72 23.43 0.03 5.10
C PRO A 72 22.23 0.43 5.97
N ASN A 73 21.18 0.99 5.37
CA ASN A 73 19.97 1.45 6.05
C ASN A 73 18.94 0.31 6.12
N GLN A 74 19.20 -0.66 7.00
CA GLN A 74 18.30 -1.80 7.19
C GLN A 74 17.11 -1.45 8.06
N ILE A 75 15.96 -2.03 7.74
CA ILE A 75 14.74 -1.86 8.50
C ILE A 75 14.74 -2.87 9.64
N SER A 76 14.52 -2.42 10.87
CA SER A 76 14.47 -3.29 12.05
C SER A 76 13.05 -3.70 12.46
N ALA A 77 12.01 -3.03 11.93
CA ALA A 77 10.63 -3.20 12.36
C ALA A 77 9.69 -3.55 11.20
N GLY A 78 8.78 -4.50 11.44
CA GLY A 78 7.78 -4.88 10.46
C GLY A 78 7.12 -6.23 10.74
N THR A 79 5.85 -6.32 10.35
CA THR A 79 5.03 -7.54 10.33
C THR A 79 5.42 -8.51 9.22
N ILE A 80 6.21 -8.07 8.24
CA ILE A 80 6.70 -8.84 7.09
C ILE A 80 8.22 -8.69 7.06
N LEU A 81 8.94 -9.70 6.60
CA LEU A 81 10.37 -9.58 6.34
C LEU A 81 10.63 -8.54 5.25
N LYS A 82 11.38 -7.50 5.60
CA LYS A 82 11.80 -6.43 4.70
C LYS A 82 13.31 -6.46 4.51
N LEU A 83 13.80 -6.30 3.28
CA LEU A 83 15.21 -6.08 3.03
C LEU A 83 15.40 -4.61 2.62
N GLY A 84 16.28 -3.89 3.30
CA GLY A 84 16.80 -2.62 2.79
C GLY A 84 17.75 -2.93 1.65
N LEU A 85 17.43 -2.48 0.44
CA LEU A 85 18.26 -2.67 -0.74
C LEU A 85 18.80 -1.33 -1.22
N ARG A 86 19.98 -1.32 -1.82
CA ARG A 86 20.56 -0.15 -2.47
C ARG A 86 20.82 -0.46 -3.92
N ASP A 87 20.38 0.40 -4.83
CA ASP A 87 20.67 0.23 -6.24
C ASP A 87 22.08 0.74 -6.61
N GLN A 88 22.53 0.47 -7.83
CA GLN A 88 23.84 0.92 -8.31
C GLN A 88 23.99 2.44 -8.39
N GLY A 89 22.88 3.19 -8.37
CA GLY A 89 22.86 4.65 -8.32
C GLY A 89 22.95 5.21 -6.90
N GLY A 90 22.98 4.36 -5.88
CA GLY A 90 23.04 4.75 -4.48
C GLY A 90 21.67 5.01 -3.85
N GLU A 91 20.57 4.77 -4.57
CA GLU A 91 19.22 4.97 -4.06
C GLU A 91 18.79 3.78 -3.20
N ASP A 92 18.15 4.06 -2.07
CA ASP A 92 17.65 3.01 -1.18
C ASP A 92 16.22 2.60 -1.54
N TRP A 93 15.94 1.32 -1.34
CA TRP A 93 14.68 0.65 -1.64
C TRP A 93 14.32 -0.29 -0.49
N ILE A 94 13.02 -0.53 -0.31
CA ILE A 94 12.48 -1.55 0.59
C ILE A 94 11.96 -2.69 -0.26
N PHE A 95 12.54 -3.87 -0.10
CA PHE A 95 11.99 -5.10 -0.64
C PHE A 95 11.17 -5.82 0.43
N LYS A 96 9.84 -5.88 0.27
CA LYS A 96 8.92 -6.63 1.14
C LYS A 96 8.78 -8.05 0.59
N VAL A 97 9.25 -9.04 1.35
CA VAL A 97 9.29 -10.45 0.94
C VAL A 97 7.90 -11.08 0.91
N GLY A 98 7.64 -11.93 -0.09
CA GLY A 98 6.43 -12.74 -0.19
C GLY A 98 5.32 -12.07 -1.00
N PRO A 99 4.29 -12.85 -1.41
CA PRO A 99 3.17 -12.34 -2.20
C PRO A 99 2.26 -11.39 -1.41
N VAL A 100 2.41 -11.37 -0.09
CA VAL A 100 1.43 -10.89 0.88
C VAL A 100 1.38 -9.36 1.04
N ALA A 101 2.37 -8.63 0.51
CA ALA A 101 2.47 -7.16 0.60
C ALA A 101 1.92 -6.39 -0.62
N CYS A 102 1.40 -7.07 -1.64
CA CYS A 102 1.81 -6.71 -2.99
C CYS A 102 0.73 -6.06 -3.88
N CYS A 103 -0.52 -6.54 -3.94
CA CYS A 103 -1.44 -6.12 -5.01
C CYS A 103 -2.06 -4.74 -4.77
N GLY A 104 -2.56 -4.48 -3.56
CA GLY A 104 -3.25 -3.24 -3.24
C GLY A 104 -2.35 -1.99 -3.32
N ALA A 105 -1.15 -2.06 -2.74
CA ALA A 105 -0.22 -0.94 -2.72
C ALA A 105 0.19 -0.47 -4.13
N ARG A 106 0.38 -1.42 -5.05
CA ARG A 106 0.69 -1.11 -6.46
C ARG A 106 -0.52 -0.52 -7.17
N THR A 107 -1.72 -1.05 -6.96
CA THR A 107 -2.95 -0.46 -7.53
C THR A 107 -3.14 0.98 -7.06
N VAL A 108 -2.93 1.25 -5.76
CA VAL A 108 -2.98 2.62 -5.20
C VAL A 108 -1.95 3.52 -5.87
N TYR A 109 -0.71 3.07 -6.03
CA TYR A 109 0.35 3.81 -6.73
C TYR A 109 -0.02 4.12 -8.20
N GLU A 110 -0.44 3.10 -8.95
CA GLU A 110 -0.76 3.26 -10.37
C GLU A 110 -1.98 4.17 -10.60
N LEU A 111 -2.98 4.13 -9.71
CA LEU A 111 -4.13 5.05 -9.74
C LEU A 111 -3.75 6.45 -9.30
N GLY A 112 -2.99 6.60 -8.21
CA GLY A 112 -2.53 7.90 -7.75
C GLY A 112 -1.72 8.61 -8.83
N THR A 113 -0.77 7.91 -9.45
CA THR A 113 0.07 8.47 -10.53
C THR A 113 -0.69 8.88 -11.77
N LEU A 114 -1.83 8.24 -12.09
CA LEU A 114 -2.70 8.66 -13.20
C LEU A 114 -3.32 10.04 -12.95
N PHE A 115 -3.63 10.35 -11.69
CA PHE A 115 -4.33 11.57 -11.29
C PHE A 115 -3.44 12.56 -10.53
N GLY A 116 -2.11 12.43 -10.67
CA GLY A 116 -1.15 13.39 -10.11
C GLY A 116 -0.81 13.21 -8.62
N TRP A 117 -1.29 12.15 -7.97
CA TRP A 117 -0.93 11.83 -6.59
C TRP A 117 0.34 10.96 -6.53
N GLU A 118 1.43 11.60 -6.12
CA GLU A 118 2.74 10.96 -6.08
C GLU A 118 2.97 10.22 -4.76
N THR A 119 2.74 8.92 -4.78
CA THR A 119 3.25 8.00 -3.75
C THR A 119 4.60 7.42 -4.17
N PRO A 120 5.41 6.87 -3.24
CA PRO A 120 6.70 6.29 -3.61
C PRO A 120 6.56 5.16 -4.64
N GLU A 121 7.49 5.15 -5.59
CA GLU A 121 7.55 4.15 -6.67
C GLU A 121 7.53 2.73 -6.11
N ILE A 122 6.66 1.88 -6.67
CA ILE A 122 6.45 0.52 -6.17
C ILE A 122 6.25 -0.49 -7.30
N HIS A 123 6.93 -1.63 -7.20
CA HIS A 123 6.94 -2.65 -8.26
C HIS A 123 6.85 -4.07 -7.71
N HIS A 124 6.17 -4.94 -8.45
CA HIS A 124 6.34 -6.38 -8.29
C HIS A 124 7.63 -6.82 -8.93
N THR A 125 8.46 -7.55 -8.19
CA THR A 125 9.70 -8.07 -8.73
C THR A 125 10.16 -9.32 -8.01
N SER A 126 11.14 -9.98 -8.60
CA SER A 126 11.91 -11.04 -7.97
C SER A 126 13.35 -10.57 -7.79
N VAL A 127 13.89 -10.79 -6.60
CA VAL A 127 15.32 -10.59 -6.31
C VAL A 127 15.94 -11.93 -5.95
N VAL A 128 17.22 -12.13 -6.27
CA VAL A 128 17.94 -13.33 -5.85
C VAL A 128 18.56 -13.05 -4.49
N VAL A 129 18.21 -13.83 -3.46
CA VAL A 129 18.74 -13.73 -2.10
C VAL A 129 19.39 -15.06 -1.75
N ASN A 130 20.65 -15.04 -1.34
CA ASN A 130 21.42 -16.25 -1.01
C ASN A 130 21.32 -17.36 -2.09
N GLY A 131 21.29 -16.97 -3.37
CA GLY A 131 21.18 -17.87 -4.51
C GLY A 131 19.75 -18.30 -4.88
N LYS A 132 18.73 -17.93 -4.10
CA LYS A 132 17.33 -18.30 -4.34
C LYS A 132 16.54 -17.11 -4.90
N SER A 133 15.69 -17.37 -5.91
CA SER A 133 14.79 -16.35 -6.44
C SER A 133 13.61 -16.12 -5.49
N VAL A 134 13.50 -14.91 -4.96
CA VAL A 134 12.49 -14.50 -3.99
C VAL A 134 11.54 -13.49 -4.61
N ARG A 135 10.25 -13.78 -4.59
CA ARG A 135 9.19 -12.86 -5.03
C ARG A 135 8.81 -11.89 -3.92
N GLY A 136 8.49 -10.66 -4.31
CA GLY A 136 8.02 -9.64 -3.38
C GLY A 136 7.66 -8.33 -4.07
N THR A 137 7.62 -7.27 -3.27
CA THR A 137 7.39 -5.91 -3.74
C THR A 137 8.55 -5.01 -3.37
N LEU A 138 9.04 -4.27 -4.35
CA LEU A 138 10.11 -3.30 -4.19
C LEU A 138 9.53 -1.89 -4.18
N GLN A 139 9.76 -1.13 -3.12
CA GLN A 139 9.30 0.25 -2.98
C GLN A 139 10.51 1.18 -2.82
N ARG A 140 10.61 2.25 -3.60
CA ARG A 140 11.70 3.23 -3.47
C ARG A 140 11.55 3.98 -2.14
N LEU A 141 12.66 4.19 -1.43
CA LEU A 141 12.67 5.12 -0.30
C LEU A 141 12.70 6.55 -0.80
N VAL A 142 12.00 7.43 -0.09
CA VAL A 142 12.03 8.86 -0.36
C VAL A 142 13.24 9.44 0.38
N PRO A 143 14.23 10.02 -0.33
CA PRO A 143 15.40 10.62 0.30
C PRO A 143 14.99 11.74 1.27
N ASP A 144 15.71 11.86 2.39
CA ASP A 144 15.54 12.90 3.41
C ASP A 144 14.12 13.03 3.99
N ALA A 145 13.31 11.98 3.85
CA ALA A 145 11.93 11.99 4.27
C ALA A 145 11.80 11.97 5.80
N GLN A 146 10.95 12.84 6.33
CA GLN A 146 10.68 12.97 7.77
C GLN A 146 9.23 12.68 8.07
N ARG A 147 8.94 12.04 9.21
CA ARG A 147 7.56 11.80 9.65
C ARG A 147 6.86 13.13 9.94
N ILE A 148 5.66 13.33 9.39
CA ILE A 148 4.99 14.64 9.54
C ILE A 148 4.47 14.93 10.95
N VAL A 149 4.33 13.89 11.79
CA VAL A 149 3.76 13.99 13.14
C VAL A 149 4.42 15.09 13.98
N GLY A 150 5.74 15.29 13.82
CA GLY A 150 6.48 16.34 14.51
C GLY A 150 6.06 17.74 14.06
N PHE A 151 5.85 17.94 12.75
CA PHE A 151 5.40 19.21 12.19
C PHE A 151 3.95 19.51 12.53
N VAL A 152 3.07 18.50 12.51
CA VAL A 152 1.67 18.67 12.96
C VAL A 152 1.61 19.12 14.42
N LYS A 153 2.47 18.58 15.30
CA LYS A 153 2.59 19.04 16.69
C LYS A 153 3.06 20.50 16.79
N GLN A 154 3.90 20.97 15.86
CA GLN A 154 4.33 22.38 15.79
C GLN A 154 3.21 23.30 15.28
N THR A 155 2.46 22.88 14.26
CA THR A 155 1.29 23.61 13.76
C THR A 155 0.24 23.79 14.87
N ARG A 156 0.02 22.76 15.71
CA ARG A 156 -0.85 22.87 16.90
C ARG A 156 -0.42 23.95 17.90
N ARG A 157 0.86 24.35 17.88
CA ARG A 157 1.45 25.42 18.70
C ARG A 157 1.53 26.76 17.96
N GLY A 158 0.88 26.88 16.79
CA GLY A 158 0.87 28.09 15.98
C GLY A 158 2.06 28.26 15.04
N ILE A 159 2.91 27.23 14.87
CA ILE A 159 4.06 27.28 13.97
C ILE A 159 3.79 26.34 12.79
N ASP A 160 3.11 26.86 11.76
CA ASP A 160 2.84 26.05 10.56
C ASP A 160 4.05 26.00 9.62
N ARG A 161 4.70 24.84 9.57
CA ARG A 161 5.81 24.58 8.64
C ARG A 161 5.36 23.87 7.37
N LEU A 162 4.10 23.47 7.26
CA LEU A 162 3.58 22.89 6.04
C LEU A 162 3.34 24.00 5.01
N THR A 163 3.65 23.70 3.75
CA THR A 163 3.33 24.59 2.63
C THR A 163 1.88 24.36 2.16
N PRO A 164 1.28 25.28 1.38
CA PRO A 164 -0.03 25.04 0.77
C PRO A 164 -0.07 23.74 -0.04
N ARG A 165 1.01 23.40 -0.74
CA ARG A 165 1.16 22.13 -1.45
C ARG A 165 1.15 20.93 -0.51
N ALA A 166 1.85 20.98 0.62
CA ALA A 166 1.83 19.90 1.61
C ALA A 166 0.42 19.69 2.21
N TRP A 167 -0.33 20.76 2.46
CA TRP A 167 -1.73 20.67 2.89
C TRP A 167 -2.64 20.10 1.79
N ARG A 168 -2.38 20.46 0.53
CA ARG A 168 -3.06 19.85 -0.61
C ARG A 168 -2.78 18.35 -0.69
N ASP A 169 -1.51 17.93 -0.64
CA ASP A 169 -1.10 16.53 -0.70
C ASP A 169 -1.79 15.68 0.40
N LEU A 170 -1.97 16.26 1.59
CA LEU A 170 -2.70 15.64 2.71
C LEU A 170 -4.20 15.49 2.44
N LEU A 171 -4.84 16.52 1.93
CA LEU A 171 -6.26 16.50 1.62
C LEU A 171 -6.56 15.60 0.40
N GLU A 172 -5.72 15.64 -0.62
CA GLU A 172 -5.75 14.71 -1.77
C GLU A 172 -5.60 13.26 -1.29
N SER A 173 -4.73 12.98 -0.33
CA SER A 173 -4.60 11.64 0.25
C SER A 173 -5.90 11.11 0.87
N GLN A 174 -6.80 11.97 1.36
CA GLN A 174 -8.11 11.55 1.86
C GLN A 174 -9.02 11.09 0.72
N LEU A 175 -9.08 11.88 -0.35
CA LEU A 175 -9.78 11.56 -1.58
C LEU A 175 -9.26 10.24 -2.18
N PHE A 176 -7.95 10.17 -2.42
CA PHE A 176 -7.31 8.99 -2.99
C PHE A 176 -7.43 7.77 -2.08
N GLY A 177 -7.36 7.98 -0.76
CA GLY A 177 -7.64 6.95 0.22
C GLY A 177 -9.00 6.31 -0.01
N TRP A 178 -10.05 7.10 -0.16
CA TRP A 178 -11.40 6.57 -0.32
C TRP A 178 -11.59 5.89 -1.69
N ILE A 179 -11.19 6.50 -2.80
CA ILE A 179 -11.34 5.86 -4.13
C ILE A 179 -10.39 4.66 -4.34
N SER A 180 -9.38 4.48 -3.51
CA SER A 180 -8.52 3.29 -3.57
C SER A 180 -8.82 2.27 -2.48
N VAL A 181 -9.80 2.55 -1.61
CA VAL A 181 -10.13 1.73 -0.44
C VAL A 181 -8.92 1.54 0.47
N ASN A 182 -8.16 2.60 0.70
CA ASN A 182 -6.96 2.64 1.52
C ASN A 182 -7.26 3.39 2.83
N HIS A 183 -8.03 2.75 3.70
CA HIS A 183 -8.52 3.12 5.02
C HIS A 183 -7.54 2.84 6.15
N HIS A 184 -6.47 2.06 5.92
CA HIS A 184 -5.48 1.83 6.98
C HIS A 184 -4.69 3.12 7.17
N LEU A 185 -5.24 4.04 7.96
CA LEU A 185 -4.81 5.42 8.07
C LEU A 185 -4.49 5.83 9.50
N HIS A 186 -3.25 6.26 9.69
CA HIS A 186 -2.80 6.99 10.86
C HIS A 186 -1.68 7.98 10.50
N ILE A 187 -1.51 9.03 11.30
CA ILE A 187 -0.59 10.14 11.01
C ILE A 187 0.87 9.71 10.74
N MET A 188 1.29 8.56 11.30
CA MET A 188 2.65 8.03 11.12
C MET A 188 2.94 7.48 9.70
N GLN A 189 1.92 7.31 8.86
CA GLN A 189 2.07 6.89 7.46
C GLN A 189 2.36 8.05 6.51
N PHE A 190 2.44 9.27 7.02
CA PHE A 190 2.78 10.41 6.20
C PHE A 190 4.23 10.81 6.44
N ILE A 191 4.96 10.89 5.33
CA ILE A 191 6.32 11.39 5.28
C ILE A 191 6.34 12.68 4.46
N GLY A 192 7.19 13.62 4.86
CA GLY A 192 7.36 14.89 4.17
C GLY A 192 8.80 15.09 3.74
N THR A 193 8.98 15.73 2.58
CA THR A 193 10.29 16.21 2.11
C THR A 193 10.41 17.70 2.40
N MET A 194 11.61 18.11 2.80
CA MET A 194 11.89 19.48 3.22
C MET A 194 12.43 20.31 2.06
N SER A 195 11.98 21.56 1.97
CA SER A 195 12.60 22.59 1.13
C SER A 195 12.58 23.92 1.86
N ALA A 196 13.72 24.62 1.89
CA ALA A 196 13.88 25.90 2.58
C ALA A 196 13.31 25.92 4.03
N GLY A 197 13.55 24.85 4.80
CA GLY A 197 13.09 24.73 6.19
C GLY A 197 11.60 24.44 6.39
N ARG A 198 10.84 24.21 5.31
CA ARG A 198 9.40 23.89 5.32
C ARG A 198 9.12 22.53 4.68
N VAL A 199 7.99 21.92 5.04
CA VAL A 199 7.53 20.67 4.39
C VAL A 199 6.94 21.03 3.03
N ALA A 200 7.64 20.67 1.97
CA ALA A 200 7.29 21.04 0.60
C ALA A 200 6.31 20.06 -0.05
N ARG A 201 6.45 18.78 0.28
CA ARG A 201 5.59 17.68 -0.19
C ARG A 201 5.25 16.77 0.97
N VAL A 202 4.09 16.13 0.88
CA VAL A 202 3.72 15.02 1.76
C VAL A 202 3.37 13.82 0.90
N GLN A 203 3.83 12.65 1.31
CA GLN A 203 3.53 11.38 0.65
C GLN A 203 3.01 10.40 1.68
N ARG A 204 2.03 9.60 1.27
CA ARG A 204 1.52 8.49 2.08
C ARG A 204 2.29 7.21 1.76
N ILE A 205 2.77 6.55 2.81
CA ILE A 205 3.44 5.25 2.75
C ILE A 205 2.59 4.15 3.38
N ASP A 206 3.01 2.90 3.18
CA ASP A 206 2.29 1.70 3.65
C ASP A 206 0.82 1.70 3.19
N ASN A 207 0.62 2.02 1.90
CA ASN A 207 -0.67 1.98 1.24
C ASN A 207 -1.17 0.55 1.09
N THR A 208 -2.45 0.35 1.37
CA THR A 208 -3.11 -0.94 1.31
C THR A 208 -4.53 -0.80 0.75
N VAL A 209 -5.18 -1.91 0.43
CA VAL A 209 -6.57 -1.93 -0.08
C VAL A 209 -7.40 -2.81 0.85
N GLU A 210 -8.34 -2.22 1.58
CA GLU A 210 -9.20 -2.90 2.55
C GLU A 210 -10.56 -3.23 1.93
N TRP A 211 -10.57 -4.20 1.03
CA TRP A 211 -11.76 -4.62 0.26
C TRP A 211 -13.01 -4.89 1.12
N TYR A 212 -12.84 -5.37 2.35
CA TYR A 212 -13.95 -5.69 3.27
C TYR A 212 -14.69 -4.43 3.77
N LEU A 213 -14.15 -3.24 3.53
CA LEU A 213 -14.81 -1.96 3.84
C LEU A 213 -15.62 -1.41 2.67
N VAL A 214 -15.48 -1.95 1.46
CA VAL A 214 -16.17 -1.42 0.27
C VAL A 214 -17.67 -1.49 0.46
N GLY A 215 -18.34 -0.33 0.42
CA GLY A 215 -19.79 -0.23 0.59
C GLY A 215 -20.24 -0.14 2.05
N HIS A 216 -19.30 -0.20 2.99
CA HIS A 216 -19.54 -0.03 4.43
C HIS A 216 -18.79 1.18 5.00
N ASP A 217 -17.93 1.79 4.20
CA ASP A 217 -17.13 2.97 4.50
C ASP A 217 -17.83 4.27 4.12
N ARG A 218 -17.39 5.37 4.72
CA ARG A 218 -17.82 6.72 4.40
C ARG A 218 -16.62 7.62 4.22
N LEU A 219 -16.75 8.60 3.33
CA LEU A 219 -15.75 9.66 3.19
C LEU A 219 -16.02 10.72 4.26
N ASP A 220 -15.36 10.58 5.40
CA ASP A 220 -15.43 11.54 6.50
C ASP A 220 -14.07 11.73 7.21
N GLU A 221 -14.01 12.58 8.24
CA GLU A 221 -12.77 12.82 9.00
C GLU A 221 -12.27 11.60 9.81
N SER A 222 -13.18 10.67 10.12
CA SER A 222 -12.92 9.44 10.87
C SER A 222 -12.48 8.27 9.99
N PHE A 223 -12.24 8.52 8.70
CA PHE A 223 -11.77 7.58 7.69
C PHE A 223 -10.62 6.69 8.19
N MET A 224 -10.93 5.51 8.72
CA MET A 224 -9.96 4.57 9.32
C MET A 224 -10.48 3.13 9.30
N THR A 225 -9.58 2.15 9.37
CA THR A 225 -9.99 0.75 9.60
C THR A 225 -10.43 0.52 11.05
N PRO A 226 -11.44 -0.34 11.31
CA PRO A 226 -11.80 -0.76 12.66
C PRO A 226 -10.63 -1.37 13.46
N ILE A 227 -9.70 -2.04 12.77
CA ILE A 227 -8.52 -2.66 13.38
C ILE A 227 -7.58 -1.61 13.99
N LEU A 228 -7.38 -0.49 13.29
CA LEU A 228 -6.54 0.60 13.80
C LEU A 228 -7.18 1.30 15.01
N ALA A 229 -8.50 1.44 15.01
CA ALA A 229 -9.24 2.04 16.13
C ALA A 229 -8.98 1.32 17.46
N VAL A 230 -8.67 0.02 17.43
CA VAL A 230 -8.35 -0.78 18.63
C VAL A 230 -6.87 -0.67 19.02
N ARG A 231 -5.98 -0.35 18.07
CA ARG A 231 -4.51 -0.45 18.25
C ARG A 231 -3.82 0.87 18.49
N MET A 232 -4.46 1.99 18.20
CA MET A 232 -3.85 3.32 18.28
C MET A 232 -4.77 4.31 18.98
N GLU A 233 -4.15 5.33 19.57
CA GLU A 233 -4.88 6.44 20.17
C GLU A 233 -5.69 7.19 19.10
N HIS A 234 -6.97 7.44 19.38
CA HIS A 234 -7.92 8.02 18.42
C HIS A 234 -7.43 9.32 17.76
N HIS A 235 -6.67 10.14 18.50
CA HIS A 235 -6.16 11.42 17.98
C HIS A 235 -5.04 11.28 16.92
N LEU A 236 -4.50 10.07 16.71
CA LEU A 236 -3.51 9.74 15.69
C LEU A 236 -4.14 9.12 14.43
N LEU A 237 -5.43 8.80 14.49
CA LEU A 237 -6.15 8.07 13.45
C LEU A 237 -6.89 9.01 12.51
N GLY A 238 -7.15 8.51 11.30
CA GLY A 238 -7.96 9.21 10.31
C GLY A 238 -7.36 10.55 9.85
N TYR A 239 -8.25 11.46 9.44
CA TYR A 239 -7.92 12.85 9.10
C TYR A 239 -8.45 13.85 10.12
N GLY A 240 -9.06 13.40 11.23
CA GLY A 240 -9.58 14.29 12.27
C GLY A 240 -8.54 15.29 12.79
N TRP A 241 -7.27 14.89 12.88
CA TRP A 241 -6.19 15.80 13.27
C TRP A 241 -5.93 16.94 12.27
N MET A 242 -6.18 16.72 10.98
CA MET A 242 -6.03 17.73 9.91
C MET A 242 -7.23 18.69 9.95
N TRP A 243 -8.44 18.13 10.02
CA TRP A 243 -9.67 18.91 10.12
C TRP A 243 -9.75 19.70 11.43
N ASP A 244 -9.24 19.17 12.54
CA ASP A 244 -9.07 19.92 13.80
C ASP A 244 -8.19 21.16 13.64
N LEU A 245 -7.09 21.06 12.90
CA LEU A 245 -6.21 22.22 12.67
C LEU A 245 -6.91 23.29 11.82
N PHE A 246 -7.62 22.85 10.78
CA PHE A 246 -8.44 23.74 9.95
C PHE A 246 -9.54 24.43 10.76
N ARG A 247 -10.31 23.66 11.56
CA ARG A 247 -11.38 24.18 12.42
C ARG A 247 -10.90 25.17 13.48
N ARG A 248 -9.64 25.05 13.93
CA ARG A 248 -9.03 25.98 14.90
C ARG A 248 -8.39 27.20 14.24
N GLY A 249 -8.51 27.36 12.92
CA GLY A 249 -7.90 28.46 12.17
C GLY A 249 -6.38 28.41 12.14
N LEU A 250 -5.77 27.25 12.43
CA LEU A 250 -4.31 27.08 12.46
C LEU A 250 -3.73 26.78 11.08
N THR A 251 -4.58 26.43 10.12
CA THR A 251 -4.22 26.20 8.72
C THR A 251 -5.39 26.54 7.80
N GLN A 252 -5.09 26.74 6.52
CA GLN A 252 -6.07 26.83 5.43
C GLN A 252 -5.92 25.59 4.55
N LEU A 253 -7.04 24.95 4.23
CA LEU A 253 -7.06 23.81 3.32
C LEU A 253 -7.44 24.26 1.90
N PRO A 254 -6.78 23.76 0.86
CA PRO A 254 -7.07 24.13 -0.53
C PRO A 254 -8.31 23.39 -1.06
N LEU A 255 -9.48 23.67 -0.47
CA LEU A 255 -10.73 22.95 -0.75
C LEU A 255 -11.12 23.03 -2.23
N ALA A 256 -10.98 24.20 -2.86
CA ALA A 256 -11.34 24.38 -4.26
C ALA A 256 -10.49 23.55 -5.22
N GLU A 257 -9.19 23.43 -4.96
CA GLU A 257 -8.29 22.60 -5.77
C GLU A 257 -8.65 21.11 -5.67
N VAL A 258 -8.95 20.62 -4.46
CA VAL A 258 -9.27 19.20 -4.26
C VAL A 258 -10.67 18.85 -4.73
N TYR A 259 -11.65 19.75 -4.58
CA TYR A 259 -12.97 19.57 -5.17
C TYR A 259 -12.91 19.48 -6.69
N ALA A 260 -12.17 20.38 -7.35
CA ALA A 260 -12.00 20.33 -8.78
C ALA A 260 -11.27 19.04 -9.25
N LEU A 261 -10.28 18.56 -8.48
CA LEU A 261 -9.66 17.26 -8.72
C LEU A 261 -10.66 16.10 -8.58
N ALA A 262 -11.57 16.15 -7.61
CA ALA A 262 -12.62 15.15 -7.46
C ALA A 262 -13.52 15.08 -8.71
N CYS A 263 -13.95 16.23 -9.22
CA CYS A 263 -14.69 16.34 -10.48
C CYS A 263 -13.89 15.76 -11.66
N PHE A 264 -12.61 16.10 -11.76
CA PHE A 264 -11.72 15.59 -12.80
C PHE A 264 -11.55 14.07 -12.74
N ILE A 265 -11.46 13.48 -11.54
CA ILE A 265 -11.35 12.02 -11.39
C ILE A 265 -12.66 11.34 -11.78
N ALA A 266 -13.81 11.89 -11.35
CA ALA A 266 -15.12 11.34 -11.64
C ALA A 266 -15.40 11.22 -13.15
N ALA A 267 -14.95 12.20 -13.94
CA ALA A 267 -15.11 12.24 -15.38
C ALA A 267 -14.12 11.37 -16.18
N ALA A 268 -13.10 10.80 -15.55
CA ALA A 268 -12.15 9.94 -16.25
C ALA A 268 -12.84 8.69 -16.84
N PRO A 269 -12.28 8.01 -17.86
CA PRO A 269 -12.86 6.76 -18.38
C PRO A 269 -12.95 5.66 -17.32
N ASP A 270 -14.09 4.98 -17.22
CA ASP A 270 -14.32 3.92 -16.24
C ASP A 270 -13.43 2.70 -16.47
N GLU A 271 -13.15 2.36 -17.72
CA GLU A 271 -12.40 1.17 -18.11
C GLU A 271 -10.98 1.19 -17.55
N ILE A 272 -10.36 2.37 -17.50
CA ILE A 272 -8.98 2.54 -17.04
C ILE A 272 -8.89 2.38 -15.53
N TYR A 273 -9.88 2.88 -14.82
CA TYR A 273 -10.01 2.72 -13.39
C TYR A 273 -10.33 1.27 -13.02
N ALA A 274 -11.31 0.65 -13.71
CA ALA A 274 -11.69 -0.75 -13.53
C ALA A 274 -10.54 -1.72 -13.84
N GLU A 275 -9.74 -1.46 -14.87
CA GLU A 275 -8.58 -2.29 -15.23
C GLU A 275 -7.59 -2.46 -14.05
N ARG A 276 -7.41 -1.42 -13.22
CA ARG A 276 -6.43 -1.45 -12.12
C ARG A 276 -6.89 -2.28 -10.94
N PHE A 277 -8.19 -2.33 -10.70
CA PHE A 277 -8.77 -3.18 -9.67
C PHE A 277 -8.95 -4.63 -10.15
N ALA A 278 -9.27 -4.84 -11.44
CA ALA A 278 -9.41 -6.18 -12.01
C ALA A 278 -8.12 -7.01 -11.88
N ARG A 279 -6.96 -6.40 -12.14
CA ARG A 279 -5.65 -7.04 -11.93
C ARG A 279 -5.37 -7.38 -10.46
N GLY A 280 -5.97 -6.64 -9.52
CA GLY A 280 -5.92 -6.94 -8.09
C GLY A 280 -6.78 -8.14 -7.69
N ILE A 281 -7.96 -8.30 -8.32
CA ILE A 281 -8.86 -9.45 -8.14
C ILE A 281 -8.27 -10.74 -8.70
N ASP A 282 -7.68 -10.68 -9.90
CA ASP A 282 -7.14 -11.87 -10.60
C ASP A 282 -5.96 -12.53 -9.86
N ASN A 283 -5.36 -11.83 -8.89
CA ASN A 283 -4.35 -12.35 -7.96
C ASN A 283 -4.97 -12.78 -6.62
N ASP A 284 -6.23 -13.22 -6.67
CA ASP A 284 -7.09 -13.66 -5.57
C ASP A 284 -7.35 -12.64 -4.46
N PHE A 285 -7.03 -11.35 -4.62
CA PHE A 285 -7.04 -10.38 -3.51
C PHE A 285 -6.49 -10.99 -2.21
N ASP A 286 -5.55 -11.94 -2.34
CA ASP A 286 -5.47 -13.01 -1.35
C ASP A 286 -4.81 -12.42 -0.12
N ARG A 287 -5.69 -12.02 0.81
CA ARG A 287 -5.50 -11.86 2.24
C ARG A 287 -4.26 -11.03 2.56
N PHE A 288 -4.51 -9.75 2.81
CA PHE A 288 -3.71 -8.91 3.68
C PHE A 288 -2.79 -9.71 4.63
N ALA A 289 -1.47 -9.53 4.54
CA ALA A 289 -0.52 -10.19 5.44
C ALA A 289 -0.67 -9.73 6.89
N ASN A 290 -1.10 -8.48 7.07
CA ASN A 290 -1.11 -7.89 8.39
C ASN A 290 -2.29 -8.40 9.22
N VAL A 291 -3.35 -8.94 8.59
CA VAL A 291 -4.52 -9.51 9.25
C VAL A 291 -5.16 -10.56 8.35
N SER A 292 -5.09 -11.84 8.72
CA SER A 292 -5.73 -12.91 7.94
C SER A 292 -7.26 -12.75 7.94
N THR A 293 -7.95 -13.25 6.89
CA THR A 293 -9.43 -13.27 6.86
C THR A 293 -10.03 -13.89 8.12
N LYS A 294 -9.34 -14.85 8.74
CA LYS A 294 -9.75 -15.42 10.03
C LYS A 294 -9.74 -14.38 11.15
N VAL A 295 -8.68 -13.59 11.27
CA VAL A 295 -8.62 -12.50 12.26
C VAL A 295 -9.65 -11.41 11.94
N LEU A 296 -9.86 -11.09 10.65
CA LEU A 296 -10.92 -10.16 10.25
C LEU A 296 -12.31 -10.69 10.62
N ARG A 297 -12.61 -11.98 10.43
CA ARG A 297 -13.87 -12.60 10.87
C ARG A 297 -14.06 -12.58 12.39
N GLU A 298 -12.98 -12.63 13.15
CA GLU A 298 -13.06 -12.49 14.60
C GLU A 298 -13.31 -11.05 15.06
N LEU A 299 -12.80 -10.05 14.33
CA LEU A 299 -12.90 -8.64 14.70
C LEU A 299 -14.11 -7.92 14.10
N VAL A 300 -14.46 -8.24 12.87
CA VAL A 300 -15.50 -7.59 12.04
C VAL A 300 -16.24 -8.63 11.19
N PRO A 301 -16.86 -9.67 11.80
CA PRO A 301 -17.50 -10.78 11.07
C PRO A 301 -18.49 -10.29 10.01
N ASP A 302 -19.38 -9.38 10.39
CA ASP A 302 -20.46 -8.88 9.54
C ASP A 302 -19.95 -8.23 8.25
N LEU A 303 -18.85 -7.47 8.32
CA LEU A 303 -18.24 -6.81 7.16
C LEU A 303 -17.58 -7.81 6.21
N VAL A 304 -16.92 -8.83 6.77
CA VAL A 304 -16.25 -9.85 5.96
C VAL A 304 -17.24 -10.76 5.26
N GLU A 305 -18.34 -11.12 5.94
CA GLU A 305 -19.37 -12.00 5.39
C GLU A 305 -20.24 -11.30 4.35
N ALA A 306 -20.43 -9.99 4.47
CA ALA A 306 -21.20 -9.18 3.50
C ALA A 306 -20.43 -8.86 2.22
N PHE A 307 -19.11 -9.07 2.17
CA PHE A 307 -18.30 -8.70 1.00
C PHE A 307 -18.61 -9.57 -0.23
N ASP A 308 -19.10 -8.94 -1.29
CA ASP A 308 -19.28 -9.55 -2.60
C ASP A 308 -18.14 -9.18 -3.56
N THR A 309 -17.29 -10.16 -3.86
CA THR A 309 -16.17 -9.99 -4.81
C THR A 309 -16.65 -9.62 -6.21
N ALA A 310 -17.82 -10.12 -6.64
CA ALA A 310 -18.36 -9.80 -7.96
C ALA A 310 -18.83 -8.35 -8.06
N ALA A 311 -19.30 -7.78 -6.95
CA ALA A 311 -19.71 -6.39 -6.85
C ALA A 311 -18.54 -5.42 -6.64
N PHE A 312 -17.34 -5.88 -6.28
CA PHE A 312 -16.22 -5.01 -5.92
C PHE A 312 -15.90 -3.95 -6.98
N VAL A 313 -15.61 -4.34 -8.23
CA VAL A 313 -15.29 -3.35 -9.28
C VAL A 313 -16.48 -2.45 -9.62
N PRO A 314 -17.71 -2.96 -9.82
CA PRO A 314 -18.89 -2.11 -9.97
C PRO A 314 -19.02 -1.06 -8.86
N THR A 315 -18.85 -1.45 -7.59
CA THR A 315 -18.90 -0.53 -6.46
C THR A 315 -17.75 0.48 -6.49
N MET A 316 -16.53 0.07 -6.86
CA MET A 316 -15.40 1.00 -7.01
C MET A 316 -15.67 2.04 -8.09
N VAL A 317 -16.25 1.66 -9.23
CA VAL A 317 -16.62 2.58 -10.31
C VAL A 317 -17.75 3.52 -9.87
N ALA A 318 -18.75 3.03 -9.14
CA ALA A 318 -19.80 3.87 -8.57
C ALA A 318 -19.22 4.91 -7.59
N ARG A 319 -18.35 4.49 -6.67
CA ARG A 319 -17.65 5.39 -5.73
C ARG A 319 -16.87 6.48 -6.44
N LYS A 320 -16.14 6.14 -7.51
CA LYS A 320 -15.41 7.13 -8.32
C LYS A 320 -16.37 8.20 -8.87
N LYS A 321 -17.56 7.80 -9.32
CA LYS A 321 -18.57 8.71 -9.89
C LYS A 321 -19.22 9.62 -8.83
N GLU A 322 -19.46 9.09 -7.64
CA GLU A 322 -20.02 9.81 -6.48
C GLU A 322 -18.99 10.70 -5.75
N LEU A 323 -17.73 10.69 -6.20
CA LEU A 323 -16.64 11.39 -5.53
C LEU A 323 -16.87 12.91 -5.39
N PRO A 324 -17.39 13.64 -6.39
CA PRO A 324 -17.66 15.07 -6.27
C PRO A 324 -18.70 15.36 -5.20
N GLU A 325 -19.80 14.61 -5.18
CA GLU A 325 -20.87 14.77 -4.19
C GLU A 325 -20.38 14.41 -2.78
N ALA A 326 -19.63 13.32 -2.65
CA ALA A 326 -19.09 12.89 -1.36
C ALA A 326 -18.07 13.90 -0.79
N ILE A 327 -17.19 14.46 -1.63
CA ILE A 327 -16.23 15.49 -1.21
C ILE A 327 -16.95 16.81 -0.87
N ALA A 328 -17.95 17.21 -1.65
CA ALA A 328 -18.76 18.39 -1.35
C ALA A 328 -19.44 18.26 0.01
N ALA A 329 -20.07 17.11 0.29
CA ALA A 329 -20.73 16.85 1.56
C ALA A 329 -19.74 16.89 2.75
N LEU A 330 -18.53 16.34 2.58
CA LEU A 330 -17.45 16.46 3.57
C LEU A 330 -17.09 17.93 3.82
N PHE A 331 -16.81 18.70 2.76
CA PHE A 331 -16.38 20.09 2.89
C PHE A 331 -17.47 20.98 3.46
N GLU A 332 -18.72 20.81 3.05
CA GLU A 332 -19.88 21.53 3.61
C GLU A 332 -20.03 21.25 5.10
N THR A 333 -19.91 19.98 5.51
CA THR A 333 -19.95 19.59 6.92
C THR A 333 -18.85 20.29 7.72
N GLU A 334 -17.62 20.32 7.19
CA GLU A 334 -16.46 20.92 7.85
C GLU A 334 -16.52 22.46 7.90
N LEU A 335 -17.02 23.10 6.85
CA LEU A 335 -17.26 24.55 6.83
C LEU A 335 -18.44 24.95 7.73
N ALA A 336 -19.49 24.14 7.80
CA ALA A 336 -20.62 24.37 8.71
C ALA A 336 -20.18 24.33 10.18
N LYS A 337 -19.27 23.41 10.55
CA LYS A 337 -18.64 23.38 11.89
C LYS A 337 -17.87 24.67 12.22
N LEU A 338 -17.40 25.40 11.20
CA LEU A 338 -16.74 26.71 11.32
C LEU A 338 -17.70 27.90 11.29
N GLY A 339 -19.00 27.68 11.06
CA GLY A 339 -19.96 28.77 10.81
C GLY A 339 -19.72 29.50 9.48
N GLN A 340 -19.01 28.87 8.53
CA GLN A 340 -18.73 29.41 7.20
C GLN A 340 -19.67 28.81 6.16
N ARG A 341 -19.87 29.52 5.04
CA ARG A 341 -20.65 29.03 3.89
C ARG A 341 -19.74 28.44 2.81
N ALA A 342 -20.30 27.58 1.96
CA ALA A 342 -19.59 26.94 0.87
C ALA A 342 -18.97 27.98 -0.10
N GLY A 343 -17.69 27.77 -0.41
CA GLY A 343 -16.89 28.61 -1.31
C GLY A 343 -15.77 27.84 -2.01
N PHE A 344 -15.97 26.53 -2.23
CA PHE A 344 -14.96 25.62 -2.79
C PHE A 344 -15.30 25.14 -4.21
N HIS A 345 -16.40 25.59 -4.82
CA HIS A 345 -16.76 25.20 -6.18
C HIS A 345 -15.93 25.93 -7.24
N ASP A 346 -15.35 27.08 -6.89
CA ASP A 346 -14.54 27.92 -7.78
C ASP A 346 -13.07 27.44 -7.81
N GLY A 347 -12.87 26.20 -8.27
CA GLY A 347 -11.55 25.58 -8.43
C GLY A 347 -11.00 25.68 -9.85
N PRO A 348 -9.78 25.18 -10.08
CA PRO A 348 -9.19 25.10 -11.42
C PRO A 348 -10.08 24.33 -12.40
N SER A 349 -10.05 24.74 -13.66
CA SER A 349 -10.75 24.04 -14.74
C SER A 349 -10.19 22.63 -14.96
N PRO A 350 -10.98 21.70 -15.55
CA PRO A 350 -10.50 20.38 -15.92
C PRO A 350 -9.25 20.41 -16.81
N HIS A 351 -9.16 21.40 -17.71
CA HIS A 351 -8.00 21.59 -18.58
C HIS A 351 -6.75 21.96 -17.77
N GLU A 352 -6.84 22.93 -16.84
CA GLU A 352 -5.72 23.29 -15.97
C GLU A 352 -5.25 22.13 -15.08
N ILE A 353 -6.18 21.31 -14.57
CA ILE A 353 -5.84 20.10 -13.82
C ILE A 353 -5.10 19.11 -14.72
N GLY A 354 -5.64 18.85 -15.91
CA GLY A 354 -5.06 17.94 -16.89
C GLY A 354 -3.64 18.35 -17.31
N GLU A 355 -3.44 19.62 -17.66
CA GLU A 355 -2.13 20.19 -17.99
C GLU A 355 -1.13 20.06 -16.83
N ARG A 356 -1.57 20.36 -15.59
CA ARG A 356 -0.73 20.23 -14.41
C ARG A 356 -0.28 18.79 -14.16
N ILE A 357 -1.18 17.82 -14.31
CA ILE A 357 -0.84 16.40 -14.16
C ILE A 357 0.04 15.94 -15.32
N GLY A 358 -0.28 16.36 -16.55
CA GLY A 358 0.49 16.08 -17.75
C GLY A 358 1.94 16.52 -17.61
N HIS A 359 2.14 17.77 -17.20
CA HIS A 359 3.47 18.32 -16.94
C HIS A 359 4.26 17.50 -15.90
N GLY A 360 3.63 17.13 -14.78
CA GLY A 360 4.28 16.28 -13.78
C GLY A 360 4.66 14.89 -14.31
N LEU A 361 3.84 14.30 -15.19
CA LEU A 361 4.18 13.05 -15.86
C LEU A 361 5.36 13.21 -16.83
N GLU A 362 5.41 14.31 -17.58
CA GLU A 362 6.51 14.61 -18.49
C GLU A 362 7.83 14.83 -17.76
N GLU A 363 7.83 15.61 -16.67
CA GLU A 363 9.01 15.78 -15.80
C GLU A 363 9.52 14.44 -15.29
N ARG A 364 8.61 13.58 -14.83
CA ARG A 364 8.96 12.24 -14.34
C ARG A 364 9.48 11.33 -15.47
N ILE A 365 8.92 11.41 -16.66
CA ILE A 365 9.40 10.67 -17.84
C ILE A 365 10.82 11.12 -18.20
N ALA A 366 11.08 12.42 -18.22
CA ALA A 366 12.41 12.96 -18.50
C ALA A 366 13.43 12.51 -17.44
N GLU A 367 13.06 12.50 -16.16
CA GLU A 367 13.89 11.95 -15.09
C GLU A 367 14.21 10.47 -15.32
N LEU A 368 13.20 9.65 -15.66
CA LEU A 368 13.38 8.22 -15.93
C LEU A 368 14.25 7.96 -17.15
N ASP A 369 14.07 8.70 -18.23
CA ASP A 369 14.92 8.62 -19.43
C ASP A 369 16.38 9.00 -19.09
N ALA A 370 16.59 10.06 -18.30
CA ALA A 370 17.92 10.46 -17.84
C ALA A 370 18.57 9.44 -16.88
N ARG A 371 17.77 8.73 -16.07
CA ARG A 371 18.27 7.63 -15.22
C ARG A 371 18.63 6.41 -16.09
N LEU A 372 17.77 6.04 -17.04
CA LEU A 372 18.03 4.94 -17.98
C LEU A 372 19.30 5.17 -18.81
N GLY A 373 19.56 6.40 -19.25
CA GLY A 373 20.78 6.76 -19.98
C GLY A 373 22.07 6.61 -19.16
N ARG A 374 21.97 6.51 -17.82
CA ARG A 374 23.11 6.26 -16.91
C ARG A 374 23.32 4.78 -16.60
N LEU A 375 22.45 3.89 -17.08
CA LEU A 375 22.54 2.46 -16.86
C LEU A 375 23.12 1.75 -18.08
N ASP A 376 23.92 0.71 -17.85
CA ASP A 376 24.41 -0.14 -18.93
C ASP A 376 23.24 -0.78 -19.71
N PRO A 377 23.25 -0.79 -21.06
CA PRO A 377 22.11 -1.22 -21.86
C PRO A 377 21.87 -2.73 -21.87
N GLY A 378 22.84 -3.54 -21.43
CA GLY A 378 22.70 -4.99 -21.30
C GLY A 378 22.14 -5.34 -19.92
N PRO A 379 21.16 -6.27 -19.80
CA PRO A 379 20.71 -6.75 -18.51
C PRO A 379 21.91 -7.46 -17.84
N PRO A 380 22.46 -6.92 -16.73
CA PRO A 380 23.51 -7.62 -16.03
C PRO A 380 22.94 -8.94 -15.47
N PRO A 381 23.77 -10.00 -15.32
CA PRO A 381 23.32 -11.18 -14.60
C PRO A 381 22.83 -10.75 -13.22
N GLN A 382 21.65 -11.24 -12.83
CA GLN A 382 21.04 -10.89 -11.55
C GLN A 382 21.97 -11.38 -10.43
N GLN A 383 22.62 -10.44 -9.75
CA GLN A 383 23.53 -10.76 -8.66
C GLN A 383 22.74 -11.20 -7.43
N SER A 384 23.20 -12.28 -6.79
CA SER A 384 22.64 -12.72 -5.52
C SER A 384 22.96 -11.71 -4.43
N ILE A 385 21.92 -11.27 -3.72
CA ILE A 385 22.02 -10.47 -2.52
C ILE A 385 22.39 -11.42 -1.37
N ASN A 386 23.61 -11.27 -0.87
CA ASN A 386 24.11 -12.05 0.26
C ASN A 386 23.66 -11.39 1.56
N ALA A 387 22.85 -12.10 2.36
CA ALA A 387 22.23 -11.57 3.57
C ALA A 387 22.15 -12.64 4.65
N VAL A 388 22.35 -12.27 5.93
CA VAL A 388 22.09 -13.17 7.07
C VAL A 388 20.57 -13.33 7.24
N THR A 389 19.97 -14.19 6.44
CA THR A 389 18.52 -14.43 6.40
C THR A 389 18.21 -15.74 5.65
N SER A 390 17.05 -16.32 5.90
CA SER A 390 16.52 -17.43 5.09
C SER A 390 15.04 -17.18 4.82
N VAL A 391 14.67 -17.11 3.54
CA VAL A 391 13.27 -16.92 3.13
C VAL A 391 12.43 -18.17 3.42
N GLU A 392 13.03 -19.34 3.40
CA GLU A 392 12.38 -20.60 3.78
C GLU A 392 12.14 -20.64 5.30
N ALA A 393 13.14 -20.26 6.11
CA ALA A 393 12.95 -20.10 7.55
C ALA A 393 11.88 -19.04 7.86
N TYR A 394 11.86 -17.93 7.12
CA TYR A 394 10.81 -16.92 7.24
C TYR A 394 9.42 -17.51 6.97
N GLY A 395 9.28 -18.43 6.01
CA GLY A 395 8.04 -19.17 5.76
C GLY A 395 7.59 -19.99 6.97
N ILE A 396 8.51 -20.75 7.59
CA ILE A 396 8.23 -21.56 8.80
C ILE A 396 7.83 -20.64 9.97
N ILE A 397 8.61 -19.58 10.22
CA ILE A 397 8.35 -18.62 11.30
C ILE A 397 7.02 -17.90 11.09
N SER A 398 6.73 -17.45 9.87
CA SER A 398 5.47 -16.79 9.54
C SER A 398 4.28 -17.70 9.79
N GLN A 399 4.41 -19.00 9.51
CA GLN A 399 3.36 -19.97 9.73
C GLN A 399 3.07 -20.18 11.22
N VAL A 400 4.11 -20.32 12.06
CA VAL A 400 3.90 -20.59 13.50
C VAL A 400 3.57 -19.33 14.31
N LEU A 401 4.04 -18.16 13.89
CA LEU A 401 3.75 -16.88 14.54
C LEU A 401 2.50 -16.18 13.98
N ALA A 402 1.80 -16.78 13.03
CA ALA A 402 0.47 -16.33 12.63
C ALA A 402 -0.50 -16.43 13.83
N SER A 403 -1.20 -15.35 14.18
CA SER A 403 -2.07 -15.26 15.36
C SER A 403 -3.13 -16.35 15.41
N SER A 404 -3.62 -16.77 14.25
CA SER A 404 -4.57 -17.87 14.11
C SER A 404 -4.04 -19.23 14.55
N ASN A 405 -2.73 -19.35 14.67
CA ASN A 405 -1.99 -20.60 14.86
C ASN A 405 -1.30 -20.64 16.23
N ILE A 406 -1.08 -19.51 16.91
CA ILE A 406 -0.48 -19.48 18.25
C ILE A 406 -1.51 -20.00 19.28
N PRO A 407 -1.25 -21.14 19.94
CA PRO A 407 -2.17 -21.69 20.93
C PRO A 407 -2.23 -20.83 22.19
N LYS A 408 -3.37 -20.82 22.88
CA LYS A 408 -3.52 -20.09 24.15
C LYS A 408 -2.74 -20.70 25.32
N SER A 409 -2.51 -22.01 25.31
CA SER A 409 -1.82 -22.68 26.42
C SER A 409 -0.32 -22.75 26.20
N ALA A 410 0.45 -22.40 27.23
CA ALA A 410 1.92 -22.46 27.20
C ALA A 410 2.46 -23.84 26.78
N ARG A 411 1.79 -24.92 27.20
CA ARG A 411 2.15 -26.29 26.80
C ARG A 411 2.04 -26.50 25.27
N LYS A 412 0.94 -26.06 24.67
CA LYS A 412 0.72 -26.19 23.22
C LYS A 412 1.61 -25.23 22.43
N GLN A 413 1.89 -24.04 22.96
CA GLN A 413 2.88 -23.13 22.37
C GLN A 413 4.26 -23.80 22.32
N ARG A 414 4.69 -24.42 23.42
CA ARG A 414 5.95 -25.17 23.48
C ARG A 414 5.99 -26.30 22.47
N GLU A 415 4.94 -27.12 22.38
CA GLU A 415 4.83 -28.20 21.38
C GLU A 415 5.00 -27.64 19.95
N LEU A 416 4.24 -26.60 19.58
CA LEU A 416 4.30 -25.95 18.27
C LEU A 416 5.69 -25.37 17.95
N PHE A 417 6.30 -24.66 18.90
CA PHE A 417 7.61 -24.03 18.68
C PHE A 417 8.73 -25.07 18.60
N SER A 418 8.66 -26.17 19.36
CA SER A 418 9.62 -27.27 19.25
C SER A 418 9.56 -27.97 17.88
N GLU A 419 8.35 -28.17 17.33
CA GLU A 419 8.19 -28.73 15.97
C GLU A 419 8.79 -27.81 14.90
N ALA A 420 8.59 -26.50 15.04
CA ALA A 420 9.19 -25.51 14.17
C ALA A 420 10.72 -25.46 14.28
N ILE A 421 11.27 -25.56 15.50
CA ILE A 421 12.73 -25.65 15.71
C ILE A 421 13.28 -26.89 15.01
N ALA A 422 12.65 -28.06 15.15
CA ALA A 422 13.09 -29.27 14.46
C ALA A 422 13.12 -29.09 12.92
N SER A 423 12.09 -28.42 12.38
CA SER A 423 12.02 -28.11 10.95
C SER A 423 13.11 -27.12 10.50
N LEU A 424 13.44 -26.14 11.34
CA LEU A 424 14.53 -25.19 11.07
C LEU A 424 15.91 -25.86 11.15
N VAL A 425 16.13 -26.74 12.11
CA VAL A 425 17.39 -27.48 12.24
C VAL A 425 17.61 -28.41 11.05
N ASP A 426 16.57 -29.09 10.58
CA ASP A 426 16.63 -29.88 9.34
C ASP A 426 16.95 -28.98 8.13
N LEU A 427 16.28 -27.82 8.03
CA LEU A 427 16.56 -26.84 6.98
C LEU A 427 18.03 -26.36 7.00
N ALA A 428 18.61 -26.14 8.17
CA ALA A 428 20.00 -25.70 8.32
C ALA A 428 21.01 -26.73 7.77
N GLN A 429 20.72 -28.04 7.88
CA GLN A 429 21.58 -29.10 7.37
C GLN A 429 21.64 -29.13 5.84
N HIS A 430 20.61 -28.60 5.18
CA HIS A 430 20.49 -28.55 3.73
C HIS A 430 20.83 -27.18 3.13
N ALA A 431 21.12 -26.18 3.98
CA ALA A 431 21.50 -24.84 3.54
C ALA A 431 22.94 -24.83 3.02
N HIS A 432 23.12 -24.51 1.73
CA HIS A 432 24.45 -24.43 1.10
C HIS A 432 25.14 -23.08 1.32
N ASN A 433 24.41 -22.05 1.76
CA ASN A 433 24.95 -20.71 1.98
C ASN A 433 25.17 -20.48 3.49
N PRO A 434 26.40 -20.17 3.95
CA PRO A 434 26.67 -19.93 5.36
C PRO A 434 25.87 -18.78 5.99
N LEU A 435 25.51 -17.76 5.21
CA LEU A 435 24.68 -16.65 5.68
C LEU A 435 23.22 -17.09 5.86
N GLU A 436 22.76 -18.02 5.03
CA GLU A 436 21.44 -18.64 5.18
C GLU A 436 21.41 -19.49 6.45
N THR A 437 22.42 -20.33 6.68
CA THR A 437 22.57 -21.12 7.91
C THR A 437 22.51 -20.25 9.15
N ARG A 438 23.27 -19.15 9.19
CA ARG A 438 23.23 -18.18 10.30
C ARG A 438 21.85 -17.53 10.48
N GLY A 439 21.16 -17.22 9.38
CA GLY A 439 19.78 -16.72 9.43
C GLY A 439 18.81 -17.73 10.04
N ILE A 440 19.00 -19.02 9.77
CA ILE A 440 18.21 -20.11 10.35
C ILE A 440 18.52 -20.28 11.85
N GLU A 441 19.79 -20.22 12.24
CA GLU A 441 20.22 -20.27 13.66
C GLU A 441 19.59 -19.14 14.49
N HIS A 442 19.52 -17.92 13.96
CA HIS A 442 18.82 -16.80 14.61
C HIS A 442 17.33 -17.08 14.81
N ALA A 443 16.67 -17.71 13.83
CA ALA A 443 15.26 -18.09 13.94
C ALA A 443 15.03 -19.18 15.00
N VAL A 444 15.94 -20.17 15.09
CA VAL A 444 15.91 -21.21 16.14
C VAL A 444 16.03 -20.56 17.51
N ALA A 445 17.07 -19.74 17.73
CA ALA A 445 17.30 -19.08 19.01
C ALA A 445 16.12 -18.19 19.44
N HIS A 446 15.43 -17.55 18.48
CA HIS A 446 14.22 -16.79 18.77
C HIS A 446 13.08 -17.67 19.29
N LEU A 447 12.80 -18.80 18.63
CA LEU A 447 11.76 -19.73 19.06
C LEU A 447 12.09 -20.39 20.42
N GLU A 448 13.36 -20.69 20.68
CA GLU A 448 13.81 -21.16 22.00
C GLU A 448 13.49 -20.13 23.08
N GLY A 449 13.76 -18.85 22.82
CA GLY A 449 13.38 -17.75 23.72
C GLY A 449 11.87 -17.67 23.98
N LEU A 450 11.04 -17.94 22.97
CA LEU A 450 9.57 -18.01 23.12
C LEU A 450 9.11 -19.27 23.88
N ILE A 451 9.88 -20.36 23.88
CA ILE A 451 9.60 -21.54 24.71
C ILE A 451 9.92 -21.26 26.18
N GLU A 452 11.01 -20.54 26.45
CA GLU A 452 11.41 -20.10 27.79
C GLU A 452 10.45 -19.06 28.36
N LYS A 453 9.98 -18.14 27.51
CA LYS A 453 9.03 -17.08 27.85
C LYS A 453 7.83 -17.11 26.89
N PRO A 454 6.87 -18.02 27.10
CA PRO A 454 5.66 -18.12 26.28
C PRO A 454 4.90 -16.80 26.23
N LEU A 455 4.29 -16.53 25.07
CA LEU A 455 3.52 -15.32 24.87
C LEU A 455 2.26 -15.34 25.73
N SER A 456 1.98 -14.24 26.40
CA SER A 456 0.67 -14.01 27.02
C SER A 456 -0.42 -14.01 25.96
N GLU A 457 -1.68 -14.23 26.36
CA GLU A 457 -2.81 -14.15 25.43
C GLU A 457 -2.91 -12.78 24.75
N VAL A 458 -2.53 -11.70 25.45
CA VAL A 458 -2.50 -10.35 24.89
C VAL A 458 -1.36 -10.22 23.87
N GLU A 459 -0.15 -10.68 24.16
CA GLU A 459 0.99 -10.65 23.21
C GLU A 459 0.74 -11.54 21.98
N ALA A 460 0.10 -12.70 22.16
CA ALA A 460 -0.31 -13.58 21.07
C ALA A 460 -1.41 -12.94 20.19
N ARG A 461 -2.36 -12.21 20.80
CA ARG A 461 -3.41 -11.45 20.08
C ARG A 461 -2.86 -10.18 19.39
N VAL A 462 -1.87 -9.53 20.00
CA VAL A 462 -1.21 -8.31 19.47
C VAL A 462 -0.12 -8.66 18.45
N GLN A 463 0.31 -9.93 18.41
CA GLN A 463 1.38 -10.51 17.61
C GLN A 463 2.76 -9.89 17.83
N VAL A 464 3.75 -10.76 18.08
CA VAL A 464 5.17 -10.44 18.02
C VAL A 464 5.58 -10.24 16.56
N CYS A 465 5.43 -9.00 16.09
CA CYS A 465 5.65 -8.62 14.71
C CYS A 465 6.89 -7.74 14.57
N CYS A 466 8.06 -8.38 14.64
CA CYS A 466 9.31 -7.82 14.12
C CYS A 466 10.07 -8.96 13.42
N HIS A 467 9.60 -9.43 12.26
CA HIS A 467 10.33 -10.44 11.48
C HIS A 467 11.77 -9.98 11.19
N ASN A 468 11.97 -8.68 10.99
CA ASN A 468 13.28 -8.04 10.86
C ASN A 468 14.15 -8.06 12.14
N ALA A 469 13.55 -8.25 13.32
CA ALA A 469 14.30 -8.50 14.56
C ALA A 469 14.66 -9.99 14.74
N ILE A 470 13.89 -10.90 14.13
CA ILE A 470 14.17 -12.34 14.10
C ILE A 470 15.25 -12.65 13.05
N PHE A 471 15.21 -11.95 11.92
CA PHE A 471 16.18 -12.03 10.84
C PHE A 471 16.92 -10.69 10.72
N PRO A 472 17.95 -10.42 11.54
CA PRO A 472 18.75 -9.22 11.39
C PRO A 472 19.46 -9.27 10.04
N VAL A 473 18.98 -8.46 9.09
CA VAL A 473 19.63 -8.28 7.81
C VAL A 473 20.87 -7.44 8.07
N LEU A 474 22.01 -8.08 8.30
CA LEU A 474 23.29 -7.40 8.44
C LEU A 474 23.97 -7.38 7.07
N PRO A 475 24.57 -6.25 6.66
CA PRO A 475 25.55 -6.27 5.58
C PRO A 475 26.57 -7.34 5.93
N GLY A 476 26.85 -8.28 5.00
CA GLY A 476 27.94 -9.22 5.22
C GLY A 476 29.19 -8.42 5.54
N SER A 477 29.76 -8.64 6.72
CA SER A 477 31.14 -8.26 6.98
C SER A 477 31.98 -9.01 5.95
N SER A 478 32.41 -8.30 4.91
CA SER A 478 33.49 -8.75 4.01
C SER A 478 34.73 -9.01 4.83
#